data_AF-A0A4R6NG84-F1
#
_entry.id   AF-A0A4R6NG84-F1
#
_cell.length_a   1.000
_cell.length_b   1.000
_cell.length_c   1.000
_cell.angle_alpha   90.00
_cell.angle_beta   90.00
_cell.angle_gamma   90.00
#
_symmetry.space_group_name_H-M   'P 1'
#
loop_
_entity.id
_entity.type
_entity.pdbx_description
1 polymer ?
#
loop_
_entity_poly.entity_id
_entity_poly.type
_entity_poly.pdbx_seq_one_letter_code
_entity_poly.pdbx_strand_id
1 'polypeptide(L)'
;MKRKTPRAAAGFTLIELIVVMAIVALLASIAAPRYFQSLDRSKEVALRSSLATLRDAIDQFAADRGRYPDSLEELASARYVREVPEDPVAGRRDAWVELPPPPDAQLKGQLYDVRSGAAGRASDGRLYADW
;
A
#
# COMPACT_ATOMS: atom_id res chain seq x y z
N MET A 1 -9.10 -71.08 5.01
CA MET A 1 -8.80 -69.63 5.07
C MET A 1 -8.39 -69.12 3.69
N LYS A 2 -9.21 -68.30 3.02
CA LYS A 2 -8.87 -67.67 1.72
C LYS A 2 -8.23 -66.31 2.00
N ARG A 3 -6.95 -66.13 1.65
CA ARG A 3 -6.23 -64.85 1.78
C ARG A 3 -6.72 -63.88 0.70
N LYS A 4 -7.26 -62.72 1.08
CA LYS A 4 -7.53 -61.61 0.15
C LYS A 4 -6.20 -60.96 -0.21
N THR A 5 -5.77 -61.05 -1.48
CA THR A 5 -4.60 -60.34 -1.98
C THR A 5 -4.89 -58.83 -1.98
N PRO A 6 -4.01 -57.98 -1.44
CA PRO A 6 -4.18 -56.54 -1.50
C PRO A 6 -4.11 -56.10 -2.96
N ARG A 7 -5.11 -55.35 -3.41
CA ARG A 7 -5.16 -54.77 -4.75
C ARG A 7 -4.05 -53.72 -4.84
N ALA A 8 -3.14 -53.85 -5.82
CA ALA A 8 -2.09 -52.86 -6.05
C ALA A 8 -2.73 -51.47 -6.25
N ALA A 9 -2.27 -50.48 -5.48
CA ALA A 9 -2.67 -49.10 -5.69
C ALA A 9 -2.13 -48.65 -7.05
N ALA A 10 -2.99 -48.12 -7.92
CA ALA A 10 -2.56 -47.48 -9.15
C ALA A 10 -1.75 -46.22 -8.78
N GLY A 11 -0.51 -46.12 -9.27
CA GLY A 11 0.34 -44.94 -9.12
C GLY A 11 0.05 -43.91 -10.22
N PHE A 12 0.40 -42.65 -9.97
CA PHE A 12 0.35 -41.58 -10.96
C PHE A 12 1.41 -41.76 -12.04
N THR A 13 1.07 -41.42 -13.27
CA THR A 13 1.99 -41.41 -14.40
C THR A 13 2.69 -40.05 -14.51
N LEU A 14 3.89 -40.03 -15.13
CA LEU A 14 4.60 -38.79 -15.42
C LEU A 14 3.77 -37.88 -16.34
N ILE A 15 3.03 -38.45 -17.29
CA ILE A 15 2.20 -37.69 -18.22
C ILE A 15 1.02 -37.00 -17.51
N GLU A 16 0.39 -37.64 -16.52
CA GLU A 16 -0.67 -37.00 -15.72
C GLU A 16 -0.13 -35.78 -14.95
N LEU A 17 1.06 -35.88 -14.36
CA LEU A 17 1.66 -34.75 -13.65
C LEU A 17 1.98 -33.60 -14.62
N ILE A 18 2.48 -33.90 -15.82
CA ILE A 18 2.78 -32.88 -16.84
C ILE A 18 1.50 -32.16 -17.28
N VAL A 19 0.40 -32.90 -17.51
CA VAL A 19 -0.89 -32.29 -17.88
C VAL A 19 -1.41 -31.39 -16.76
N VAL A 20 -1.32 -31.82 -15.50
CA VAL A 20 -1.72 -31.00 -14.34
C VAL A 20 -0.90 -29.72 -14.26
N MET A 21 0.44 -29.83 -14.36
CA MET A 21 1.32 -28.67 -14.33
C MET A 21 1.06 -27.71 -15.50
N ALA A 22 0.76 -28.23 -16.69
CA ALA A 22 0.38 -27.42 -17.84
C ALA A 22 -0.91 -26.62 -17.60
N ILE A 23 -1.93 -27.25 -17.00
CA ILE A 23 -3.18 -26.56 -16.64
C ILE A 23 -2.93 -25.51 -15.56
N VAL A 24 -2.12 -25.82 -14.52
CA VAL A 24 -1.78 -24.86 -13.46
C VAL A 24 -1.02 -23.66 -14.03
N ALA A 25 -0.04 -23.87 -14.91
CA ALA A 25 0.71 -22.80 -15.56
C ALA A 25 -0.20 -21.91 -16.43
N LEU A 26 -1.12 -22.53 -17.18
CA LEU A 26 -2.11 -21.80 -17.98
C LEU A 26 -2.99 -20.90 -17.09
N LEU A 27 -3.55 -21.44 -16.01
CA LEU A 27 -4.39 -20.68 -15.08
C LEU A 27 -3.60 -19.56 -14.40
N ALA A 28 -2.38 -19.84 -13.94
CA ALA A 28 -1.50 -18.86 -13.31
C ALA A 28 -1.18 -17.69 -14.26
N SER A 29 -0.97 -17.95 -15.56
CA SER A 29 -0.69 -16.91 -16.55
C SER A 29 -1.81 -15.87 -16.68
N ILE A 30 -3.07 -16.28 -16.49
CA ILE A 30 -4.25 -15.40 -16.58
C ILE A 30 -4.53 -14.73 -15.22
N ALA A 31 -4.31 -15.47 -14.13
CA ALA A 31 -4.61 -15.02 -12.77
C ALA A 31 -3.57 -14.01 -12.24
N ALA A 32 -2.29 -14.26 -12.47
CA ALA A 32 -1.21 -13.46 -11.87
C ALA A 32 -1.27 -11.96 -12.25
N PRO A 33 -1.43 -11.55 -13.53
CA PRO A 33 -1.51 -10.14 -13.88
C PRO A 33 -2.69 -9.43 -13.22
N ARG A 34 -3.85 -10.11 -13.11
CA ARG A 34 -5.05 -9.56 -12.48
C ARG A 34 -4.85 -9.37 -10.98
N TYR A 35 -4.18 -10.32 -10.33
CA TYR A 35 -3.85 -10.24 -8.91
C TYR A 35 -2.95 -9.03 -8.62
N PHE A 36 -1.84 -8.87 -9.36
CA PHE A 36 -0.94 -7.73 -9.17
C PHE A 36 -1.64 -6.39 -9.43
N GLN A 37 -2.44 -6.26 -10.49
CA GLN A 37 -3.22 -5.05 -10.74
C GLN A 37 -4.22 -4.72 -9.62
N SER A 38 -4.80 -5.75 -8.98
CA SER A 38 -5.69 -5.54 -7.85
C SER A 38 -4.91 -5.07 -6.62
N LEU A 39 -3.75 -5.64 -6.36
CA LEU A 39 -2.88 -5.22 -5.26
C LEU A 39 -2.42 -3.77 -5.43
N ASP A 40 -1.97 -3.39 -6.62
CA ASP A 40 -1.52 -2.03 -6.90
C ASP A 40 -2.68 -1.03 -6.70
N ARG A 41 -3.89 -1.34 -7.21
CA ARG A 41 -5.08 -0.52 -6.95
C ARG A 41 -5.42 -0.41 -5.46
N SER A 42 -5.33 -1.51 -4.71
CA SER A 42 -5.57 -1.47 -3.26
C SER A 42 -4.56 -0.57 -2.54
N LYS A 43 -3.28 -0.61 -2.93
CA LYS A 43 -2.25 0.31 -2.40
C LYS A 43 -2.54 1.76 -2.75
N GLU A 44 -2.97 2.04 -3.98
CA GLU A 44 -3.35 3.39 -4.41
C GLU A 44 -4.52 3.97 -3.62
N VAL A 45 -5.57 3.17 -3.38
CA VAL A 45 -6.71 3.59 -2.55
C VAL A 45 -6.27 3.85 -1.11
N ALA A 46 -5.46 2.95 -0.54
CA ALA A 46 -4.93 3.12 0.81
C ALA A 46 -4.05 4.37 0.92
N LEU A 47 -3.23 4.65 -0.10
CA LEU A 47 -2.37 5.83 -0.14
C LEU A 47 -3.20 7.11 -0.14
N ARG A 48 -4.21 7.21 -1.01
CA ARG A 48 -5.11 8.38 -1.05
C ARG A 48 -5.83 8.58 0.28
N SER A 49 -6.31 7.50 0.90
CA SER A 49 -6.95 7.57 2.22
C SER A 49 -5.99 8.04 3.31
N SER A 50 -4.74 7.60 3.26
CA SER A 50 -3.71 7.98 4.24
C SER A 50 -3.32 9.45 4.07
N LEU A 51 -3.12 9.91 2.84
CA LEU A 51 -2.86 11.32 2.52
C LEU A 51 -3.99 12.22 2.99
N ALA A 52 -5.25 11.86 2.71
CA ALA A 52 -6.40 12.62 3.18
C ALA A 52 -6.43 12.71 4.72
N THR A 53 -6.24 11.58 5.41
CA THR A 53 -6.23 11.54 6.88
C THR A 53 -5.11 12.41 7.48
N LEU A 54 -3.91 12.36 6.89
CA LEU A 54 -2.78 13.16 7.37
C LEU A 54 -2.98 14.65 7.10
N ARG A 55 -3.45 15.04 5.92
CA ARG A 55 -3.76 16.43 5.57
C ARG A 55 -4.86 17.01 6.46
N ASP A 56 -5.93 16.26 6.68
CA ASP A 56 -7.00 16.66 7.60
C ASP A 56 -6.46 16.86 9.02
N ALA A 57 -5.53 16.01 9.48
CA ALA A 57 -4.89 16.16 10.78
C ALA A 57 -3.97 17.39 10.86
N ILE A 58 -3.25 17.72 9.78
CA ILE A 58 -2.43 18.95 9.68
C ILE A 58 -3.34 20.18 9.78
N ASP A 59 -4.42 20.21 9.01
CA ASP A 59 -5.38 21.32 9.00
C ASP A 59 -6.06 21.49 10.36
N GLN A 60 -6.45 20.38 11.00
CA GLN A 60 -7.03 20.41 12.33
C GLN A 60 -6.02 20.91 13.38
N PHE A 61 -4.76 20.47 13.31
CA PHE A 61 -3.71 20.98 14.19
C PHE A 61 -3.51 22.48 14.01
N ALA A 62 -3.47 22.95 12.76
CA ALA A 62 -3.31 24.36 12.43
C ALA A 62 -4.47 25.21 12.96
N ALA A 63 -5.70 24.72 12.82
CA ALA A 63 -6.90 25.38 13.35
C ALA A 63 -6.88 25.49 14.88
N ASP A 64 -6.46 24.43 15.58
CA ASP A 64 -6.46 24.37 17.05
C ASP A 64 -5.28 25.15 17.67
N ARG A 65 -4.10 25.08 17.06
CA ARG A 65 -2.85 25.62 17.63
C ARG A 65 -2.43 26.96 17.04
N GLY A 66 -3.07 27.42 15.96
CA GLY A 66 -2.70 28.64 15.27
C GLY A 66 -1.31 28.59 14.62
N ARG A 67 -0.80 27.39 14.34
CA ARG A 67 0.45 27.14 13.61
C ARG A 67 0.42 25.76 12.97
N TYR A 68 1.15 25.58 11.88
CA TYR A 68 1.40 24.26 11.32
C TYR A 68 2.28 23.41 12.26
N PRO A 69 2.13 22.08 12.24
CA PRO A 69 3.03 21.17 12.94
C PRO A 69 4.48 21.31 12.42
N ASP A 70 5.43 20.88 13.23
CA ASP A 70 6.85 20.82 12.87
C ASP A 70 7.21 19.51 12.14
N SER A 71 6.48 18.42 12.39
CA SER A 71 6.62 17.14 11.68
C SER A 71 5.38 16.25 11.83
N LEU A 72 5.33 15.12 11.10
CA LEU A 72 4.27 14.12 11.23
C LEU A 72 4.26 13.46 12.62
N GLU A 73 5.42 13.31 13.25
CA GLU A 73 5.53 12.77 14.61
C GLU A 73 4.87 13.70 15.64
N GLU A 74 4.89 15.02 15.41
CA GLU A 74 4.19 15.96 16.28
C GLU A 74 2.68 15.65 16.29
N LEU A 75 2.07 15.39 15.14
CA LEU A 75 0.65 15.03 15.03
C LEU A 75 0.31 13.77 15.84
N ALA A 76 1.21 12.77 15.83
CA ALA A 76 1.04 11.56 16.61
C ALA A 76 1.17 11.83 18.12
N SER A 77 2.19 12.59 18.52
CA SER A 77 2.42 12.96 19.93
C SER A 77 1.29 13.82 20.51
N ALA A 78 0.73 14.72 19.69
CA ALA A 78 -0.37 15.60 20.03
C ALA A 78 -1.75 14.95 19.86
N ARG A 79 -1.80 13.67 19.45
CA ARG A 79 -3.00 12.83 19.36
C ARG A 79 -4.01 13.26 18.30
N TYR A 80 -3.56 13.96 17.26
CA TYR A 80 -4.36 14.21 16.04
C TYR A 80 -4.42 12.95 15.17
N VAL A 81 -3.35 12.15 15.18
CA VAL A 81 -3.32 10.79 14.66
C VAL A 81 -2.89 9.82 15.76
N ARG A 82 -3.32 8.56 15.68
CA ARG A 82 -2.89 7.52 16.64
C ARG A 82 -1.41 7.17 16.46
N GLU A 83 -1.00 7.09 15.21
CA GLU A 83 0.37 6.85 14.76
C GLU A 83 0.49 7.38 13.32
N VAL A 84 1.73 7.70 12.89
CA VAL A 84 1.99 8.01 11.48
C VAL A 84 1.87 6.72 10.67
N PRO A 85 0.94 6.63 9.70
CA PRO A 85 0.74 5.42 8.92
C PRO A 85 1.95 5.12 8.04
N GLU A 86 2.05 3.88 7.57
CA GLU A 86 3.03 3.50 6.54
C GLU A 86 2.55 3.97 5.16
N ASP A 87 3.47 4.39 4.29
CA ASP A 87 3.15 4.64 2.88
C ASP A 87 2.82 3.29 2.21
N PRO A 88 1.58 3.04 1.76
CA PRO A 88 1.17 1.74 1.25
C PRO A 88 1.85 1.34 -0.08
N VAL A 89 2.37 2.32 -0.82
CA VAL A 89 3.05 2.10 -2.09
C VAL A 89 4.54 1.86 -1.84
N ALA A 90 5.17 2.68 -0.99
CA ALA A 90 6.59 2.51 -0.66
C ALA A 90 6.87 1.38 0.34
N GLY A 91 5.87 0.97 1.14
CA GLY A 91 5.99 -0.08 2.16
C GLY A 91 6.89 0.32 3.34
N ARG A 92 6.94 1.61 3.68
CA ARG A 92 7.73 2.13 4.82
C ARG A 92 7.17 3.46 5.34
N ARG A 93 7.42 3.76 6.62
CA ARG A 93 6.87 4.94 7.33
C ARG A 93 7.67 6.22 7.06
N ASP A 94 8.95 6.08 6.76
CA ASP A 94 9.86 7.19 6.41
C ASP A 94 9.78 7.60 4.93
N ALA A 95 8.77 7.09 4.20
CA ALA A 95 8.59 7.43 2.79
C ALA A 95 7.83 8.76 2.60
N TRP A 96 7.16 9.27 3.62
CA TRP A 96 6.42 10.52 3.53
C TRP A 96 7.38 11.68 3.30
N VAL A 97 7.07 12.52 2.32
CA VAL A 97 7.79 13.76 2.08
C VAL A 97 6.95 14.89 2.66
N GLU A 98 7.46 15.46 3.75
CA GLU A 98 6.90 16.64 4.41
C GLU A 98 7.24 17.90 3.60
N LEU A 99 6.23 18.74 3.35
CA LEU A 99 6.36 19.96 2.57
C LEU A 99 6.14 21.18 3.48
N PRO A 100 7.06 22.17 3.43
CA PRO A 100 6.92 23.38 4.22
C PRO A 100 5.81 24.28 3.67
N PRO A 101 5.22 25.13 4.54
CA PRO A 101 4.28 26.15 4.11
C PRO A 101 4.91 27.08 3.07
N PRO A 102 4.11 27.55 2.08
CA PRO A 102 4.62 28.48 1.09
C PRO A 102 5.00 29.82 1.74
N PRO A 103 5.88 30.64 1.12
CA PRO A 103 6.42 31.85 1.75
C PRO A 103 5.37 32.90 2.14
N ASP A 104 4.19 32.85 1.52
CA ASP A 104 3.04 33.72 1.74
C ASP A 104 2.05 33.17 2.78
N ALA A 105 2.31 31.98 3.34
CA ALA A 105 1.48 31.40 4.38
C ALA A 105 1.45 32.30 5.63
N GLN A 106 0.25 32.53 6.16
CA GLN A 106 0.05 33.35 7.36
C GLN A 106 0.45 32.62 8.65
N LEU A 107 0.31 31.30 8.67
CA LEU A 107 0.67 30.46 9.81
C LEU A 107 2.10 29.97 9.67
N LYS A 108 2.84 30.01 10.78
CA LYS A 108 4.21 29.48 10.87
C LYS A 108 4.20 27.97 11.07
N GLY A 109 5.31 27.30 10.79
CA GLY A 109 5.52 25.86 11.01
C GLY A 109 6.31 25.24 9.86
N GLN A 110 6.51 23.93 9.88
CA GLN A 110 7.35 23.22 8.92
C GLN A 110 6.61 22.19 8.07
N LEU A 111 5.40 21.79 8.48
CA LEU A 111 4.59 20.80 7.77
C LEU A 111 3.24 21.40 7.39
N TYR A 112 3.13 21.84 6.15
CA TYR A 112 1.89 22.33 5.53
C TYR A 112 1.16 21.24 4.76
N ASP A 113 1.93 20.40 4.06
CA ASP A 113 1.38 19.31 3.26
C ASP A 113 2.30 18.09 3.32
N VAL A 114 1.75 16.92 3.01
CA VAL A 114 2.46 15.66 2.93
C VAL A 114 2.18 15.01 1.58
N ARG A 115 3.18 14.36 1.01
CA ARG A 115 3.04 13.54 -0.20
C ARG A 115 3.79 12.22 -0.07
N SER A 116 3.47 11.28 -0.94
CA SER A 116 4.22 10.03 -1.05
C SER A 116 5.61 10.27 -1.67
N GLY A 117 6.64 9.68 -1.06
CA GLY A 117 7.98 9.56 -1.64
C GLY A 117 8.15 8.30 -2.48
N ALA A 118 7.07 7.54 -2.75
CA ALA A 118 7.13 6.36 -3.59
C ALA A 118 7.52 6.73 -5.03
N ALA A 119 8.43 5.94 -5.61
CA ALA A 119 8.77 6.08 -7.02
C ALA A 119 7.67 5.46 -7.90
N GLY A 120 7.45 6.07 -9.07
CA GLY A 120 6.57 5.53 -10.10
C GLY A 120 5.29 6.33 -10.31
N ARG A 121 4.39 5.73 -11.08
CA ARG A 121 3.11 6.31 -11.46
C ARG A 121 1.99 5.42 -10.96
N ALA A 122 0.89 6.07 -10.63
CA ALA A 122 -0.34 5.40 -10.37
C ALA A 122 -1.03 4.91 -11.66
N SER A 123 -2.09 4.14 -11.48
CA SER A 123 -2.95 3.64 -12.54
C SER A 123 -3.58 4.72 -13.42
N ASP A 124 -3.69 5.96 -12.92
CA ASP A 124 -4.17 7.14 -13.65
C ASP A 124 -3.05 7.89 -14.43
N GLY A 125 -1.80 7.42 -14.33
CA GLY A 125 -0.64 7.99 -15.00
C GLY A 125 0.04 9.16 -14.28
N ARG A 126 -0.52 9.66 -13.18
CA ARG A 126 0.12 10.70 -12.35
C ARG A 126 1.24 10.09 -11.51
N LEU A 127 2.25 10.89 -11.14
CA LEU A 127 3.27 10.44 -10.20
C LEU A 127 2.68 10.38 -8.80
N TYR A 128 3.12 9.41 -8.00
CA TYR A 128 2.74 9.37 -6.57
C TYR A 128 3.19 10.62 -5.80
N ALA A 129 4.25 11.27 -6.27
CA ALA A 129 4.73 12.54 -5.72
C ALA A 129 3.87 13.76 -6.08
N ASP A 130 2.91 13.61 -7.00
CA ASP A 130 1.94 14.66 -7.39
C ASP A 130 0.60 14.52 -6.66
N TRP A 131 0.46 13.50 -5.81
CA TRP A 131 -0.78 13.20 -5.08
C TRP A 131 -0.86 13.89 -3.74
#